data_AF-A0A075H9E5-F1
#
_entry.id   AF-A0A075H9E5-F1
#
_cell.length_a   1.000
_cell.length_b   1.000
_cell.length_c   1.000
_cell.angle_alpha   90.00
_cell.angle_beta   90.00
_cell.angle_gamma   90.00
#
_symmetry.space_group_name_H-M   'P 1'
#
loop_
_entity.id
_entity.type
_entity.pdbx_description
1 polymer ?
#
loop_
_entity_poly.entity_id
_entity_poly.type
_entity_poly.pdbx_seq_one_letter_code
_entity_poly.pdbx_strand_id
1 'polypeptide(L)'
;MLPTQYFNVSDWINCGTCDQQFEINQIFHRELGYCSRCRRDMTAPDLELLCAAEGAIAGYGDGRISRSDIQDILGIVHDTGWFSLVEKATLEHIHDNYRFTKAAERIYRSELEAWPKNSKD
;
A
#
# COMPACT_ATOMS: atom_id res chain seq x y z
N MET A 1 8.29 -24.98 -20.80
CA MET A 1 7.99 -24.28 -19.53
C MET A 1 8.09 -22.80 -19.84
N LEU A 2 6.96 -22.13 -19.97
CA LEU A 2 6.94 -20.67 -20.11
C LEU A 2 7.27 -20.10 -18.73
N PRO A 3 8.08 -19.03 -18.63
CA PRO A 3 8.26 -18.33 -17.36
C PRO A 3 6.87 -17.89 -16.92
N THR A 4 6.49 -18.24 -15.69
CA THR A 4 5.31 -17.69 -15.05
C THR A 4 5.52 -16.18 -15.02
N GLN A 5 4.91 -15.45 -15.94
CA GLN A 5 4.78 -14.01 -15.81
C GLN A 5 3.93 -13.83 -14.55
N TYR A 6 4.60 -13.53 -13.44
CA TYR A 6 3.97 -13.04 -12.23
C TYR A 6 3.34 -11.69 -12.60
N PHE A 7 2.11 -11.72 -13.12
CA PHE A 7 1.24 -10.56 -13.18
C PHE A 7 0.71 -10.32 -11.77
N ASN A 8 1.59 -9.94 -10.83
CA ASN A 8 1.13 -9.44 -9.53
C ASN A 8 0.94 -7.93 -9.64
N VAL A 9 -0.25 -7.51 -9.25
CA VAL A 9 -0.80 -6.14 -9.16
C VAL A 9 0.15 -5.19 -8.46
N SER A 10 0.24 -3.89 -8.70
CA SER A 10 -0.21 -3.01 -9.77
C SER A 10 0.94 -2.03 -9.93
N ASP A 11 1.65 -2.08 -11.06
CA ASP A 11 2.67 -1.07 -11.40
C ASP A 11 2.10 0.36 -11.40
N TRP A 12 0.80 0.54 -11.16
CA TRP A 12 0.04 1.75 -11.39
C TRP A 12 -0.60 2.26 -10.10
N ILE A 13 -0.36 3.52 -9.76
CA ILE A 13 -1.06 4.26 -8.71
C ILE A 13 -2.08 5.22 -9.31
N ASN A 14 -3.27 5.32 -8.71
CA ASN A 14 -4.28 6.30 -9.08
C ASN A 14 -4.02 7.64 -8.39
N CYS A 15 -4.11 8.73 -9.13
CA CYS A 15 -4.20 10.05 -8.52
C CYS A 15 -5.57 10.21 -7.85
N GLY A 16 -5.61 10.30 -6.51
CA GLY A 16 -6.85 10.48 -5.73
C GLY A 16 -7.62 11.79 -5.96
N THR A 17 -7.23 12.60 -6.95
CA THR A 17 -8.01 13.78 -7.38
C THR A 17 -8.56 13.71 -8.79
N CYS A 18 -7.90 12.99 -9.69
CA CYS A 18 -8.35 12.89 -11.09
C CYS A 18 -8.45 11.45 -11.60
N ASP A 19 -8.31 10.47 -10.71
CA ASP A 19 -8.40 9.03 -10.93
C ASP A 19 -7.53 8.48 -12.07
N GLN A 20 -6.49 9.24 -12.44
CA GLN A 20 -5.57 8.84 -13.50
C GLN A 20 -4.52 7.87 -12.95
N GLN A 21 -4.24 6.82 -13.70
CA GLN A 21 -3.19 5.84 -13.41
C GLN A 21 -1.81 6.31 -13.84
N PHE A 22 -0.81 6.04 -13.01
CA PHE A 22 0.60 6.33 -13.26
C PHE A 22 1.49 5.20 -12.79
N GLU A 23 2.58 4.92 -13.51
CA GLU A 23 3.52 3.91 -13.05
C GLU A 23 4.20 4.34 -11.74
N ILE A 24 4.15 3.50 -10.71
CA ILE A 24 4.77 3.66 -9.39
C ILE A 24 6.22 4.08 -9.56
N ASN A 25 6.98 3.35 -10.38
CA ASN A 25 8.40 3.64 -10.64
C ASN A 25 8.64 4.98 -11.37
N GLN A 26 7.64 5.54 -12.04
CA GLN A 26 7.74 6.86 -12.69
C GLN A 26 7.38 8.01 -11.75
N ILE A 27 6.65 7.74 -10.66
CA ILE A 27 6.24 8.75 -9.66
C ILE A 27 7.21 8.83 -8.48
N PHE A 28 7.76 7.70 -8.01
CA PHE A 28 8.56 7.65 -6.76
C PHE A 28 10.03 8.02 -6.89
N HIS A 29 10.42 8.70 -7.97
CA HIS A 29 11.77 9.29 -8.06
C HIS A 29 11.94 10.56 -7.21
N ARG A 30 10.88 11.04 -6.54
CA ARG A 30 10.91 12.22 -5.66
C ARG A 30 10.18 11.88 -4.38
N GLU A 31 10.67 12.46 -3.28
CA GLU A 31 10.19 12.29 -1.90
C GLU A 31 8.69 12.63 -1.71
N LEU A 32 8.01 13.11 -2.75
CA LEU A 32 6.58 13.41 -2.82
C LEU A 32 6.06 12.99 -4.21
N GLY A 33 4.99 12.20 -4.25
CA GLY A 33 4.34 11.83 -5.51
C GLY A 33 3.77 13.08 -6.20
N TYR A 34 3.72 13.12 -7.53
CA TYR A 34 3.20 14.28 -8.26
C TYR A 34 2.39 13.87 -9.48
N CYS A 35 1.15 14.33 -9.57
CA CYS A 35 0.29 14.10 -10.71
C CYS A 35 0.54 15.13 -11.82
N SER A 36 1.17 14.74 -12.92
CA SER A 36 1.43 15.62 -14.07
C SER A 36 0.16 16.11 -14.78
N ARG A 37 -0.95 15.39 -14.62
CA ARG A 37 -2.24 15.72 -15.26
C ARG A 37 -3.00 16.80 -14.51
N CYS A 38 -3.23 16.61 -13.22
CA CYS A 38 -3.96 17.59 -12.41
C CYS A 38 -3.05 18.59 -11.69
N ARG A 39 -1.73 18.44 -11.82
CA ARG A 39 -0.69 19.30 -11.22
C ARG A 39 -0.85 19.45 -9.71
N ARG A 40 -1.12 18.32 -9.04
CA ARG A 40 -1.21 18.24 -7.58
C ARG A 40 -0.22 17.23 -7.05
N ASP A 41 0.28 17.50 -5.86
CA ASP A 41 1.06 16.55 -5.10
C ASP A 41 0.15 15.37 -4.71
N MET A 42 0.71 14.18 -4.87
CA MET A 42 0.17 12.93 -4.40
C MET A 42 0.94 12.56 -3.14
N THR A 43 0.25 12.03 -2.14
CA THR A 43 0.92 11.36 -1.03
C THR A 43 1.79 10.25 -1.61
N ALA A 44 3.10 10.30 -1.37
CA ALA A 44 3.97 9.23 -1.83
C ALA A 44 3.67 7.98 -1.01
N PRO A 45 3.41 6.79 -1.60
CA PRO A 45 3.38 5.56 -0.85
C PRO A 45 4.76 5.13 -0.34
N ASP A 46 4.71 4.40 0.77
CA ASP A 46 5.83 3.71 1.37
C ASP A 46 6.14 2.44 0.56
N LEU A 47 7.34 2.40 -0.03
CA LEU A 47 7.77 1.28 -0.86
C LEU A 47 7.93 -0.02 -0.05
N GLU A 48 8.29 0.05 1.23
CA GLU A 48 8.48 -1.12 2.09
C GLU A 48 7.13 -1.80 2.35
N LEU A 49 6.08 -1.02 2.62
CA LEU A 49 4.71 -1.55 2.79
C LEU A 49 4.18 -2.19 1.50
N LEU A 50 4.44 -1.58 0.34
CA LEU A 50 4.06 -2.15 -0.96
C LEU A 50 4.80 -3.47 -1.22
N CYS A 51 6.12 -3.52 -0.98
CA CYS A 51 6.89 -4.75 -1.13
C CYS A 51 6.42 -5.86 -0.18
N ALA A 52 6.01 -5.53 1.04
CA ALA A 52 5.46 -6.48 1.99
C ALA A 52 4.11 -7.05 1.50
N ALA A 53 3.22 -6.22 0.95
CA ALA A 53 1.96 -6.66 0.35
C ALA A 53 2.18 -7.57 -0.87
N GLU A 54 3.14 -7.23 -1.74
CA GLU A 54 3.55 -8.08 -2.87
C GLU A 54 4.07 -9.44 -2.41
N GLY A 55 4.97 -9.43 -1.43
CA GLY A 55 5.52 -10.66 -0.85
C GLY A 55 4.44 -11.55 -0.25
N ALA A 56 3.45 -10.96 0.42
CA ALA A 56 2.33 -11.67 1.02
C ALA A 56 1.52 -12.48 -0.01
N ILE A 57 1.24 -11.89 -1.19
CA ILE A 57 0.44 -12.56 -2.23
C ILE A 57 1.26 -13.40 -3.21
N ALA A 58 2.57 -13.16 -3.32
CA ALA A 58 3.46 -13.92 -4.20
C ALA A 58 3.79 -15.33 -3.67
N GLY A 59 3.50 -15.62 -2.40
CA GLY A 59 3.77 -16.89 -1.74
C GLY A 59 2.79 -18.04 -2.05
N TYR A 60 2.83 -19.10 -1.24
CA TYR A 60 2.01 -20.32 -1.38
C TYR A 60 0.53 -20.16 -0.97
N GLY A 61 0.07 -18.94 -0.76
CA GLY A 61 -1.30 -18.62 -0.31
C GLY A 61 -2.34 -18.68 -1.43
N ASP A 62 -3.57 -18.29 -1.13
CA ASP A 62 -4.67 -18.21 -2.11
C ASP A 62 -4.77 -16.84 -2.80
N GLY A 63 -3.66 -16.10 -2.82
CA GLY A 63 -3.57 -14.75 -3.40
C GLY A 63 -4.30 -13.68 -2.57
N ARG A 64 -4.54 -13.93 -1.29
CA ARG A 64 -5.11 -12.97 -0.34
C ARG A 64 -4.14 -12.67 0.79
N ILE A 65 -4.15 -11.42 1.25
CA ILE A 65 -3.48 -11.00 2.49
C ILE A 65 -4.16 -11.71 3.66
N SER A 66 -3.40 -12.60 4.30
CA SER A 66 -3.81 -13.39 5.44
C SER A 66 -3.70 -12.60 6.74
N ARG A 67 -4.10 -13.22 7.85
CA ARG A 67 -3.98 -12.61 9.17
C ARG A 67 -2.52 -12.30 9.52
N SER A 68 -1.60 -13.22 9.28
CA SER A 68 -0.18 -13.00 9.58
C SER A 68 0.38 -11.89 8.72
N ASP A 69 0.05 -11.90 7.43
CA ASP A 69 0.61 -10.94 6.47
C ASP A 69 0.25 -9.50 6.83
N ILE A 70 -1.01 -9.23 7.20
CA ILE A 70 -1.38 -7.88 7.64
C ILE A 70 -0.73 -7.48 8.96
N GLN A 71 -0.45 -8.44 9.86
CA GLN A 71 0.27 -8.14 11.09
C GLN A 71 1.73 -7.79 10.82
N ASP A 72 2.36 -8.46 9.86
CA ASP A 72 3.72 -8.17 9.43
C ASP A 72 3.79 -6.80 8.72
N ILE A 73 2.84 -6.51 7.83
CA ILE A 73 2.73 -5.19 7.15
C ILE A 73 2.54 -4.06 8.18
N LEU A 74 1.63 -4.22 9.14
CA LEU A 74 1.41 -3.21 10.18
C LEU A 74 2.59 -3.12 11.16
N GLY A 75 3.32 -4.21 11.35
CA GLY A 75 4.55 -4.25 12.13
C GLY A 75 5.59 -3.26 11.61
N ILE A 76 5.73 -3.11 10.28
CA ILE A 76 6.63 -2.13 9.67
C ILE A 76 6.31 -0.70 10.12
N VAL A 77 5.02 -0.34 10.15
CA VAL A 77 4.53 0.97 10.61
C VAL A 77 4.84 1.18 12.10
N HIS A 78 4.59 0.15 12.91
CA HIS A 78 4.76 0.22 14.37
C HIS A 78 6.24 0.27 14.78
N ASP A 79 7.10 -0.54 14.16
CA ASP A 79 8.51 -0.69 14.53
C ASP A 79 9.34 0.53 14.10
N THR A 80 8.98 1.17 13.00
CA THR A 80 9.58 2.44 12.55
C THR A 80 9.05 3.63 13.38
N GLY A 81 7.85 3.51 13.95
CA GLY A 81 7.14 4.59 14.64
C GLY A 81 6.55 5.62 13.69
N TRP A 82 6.46 5.29 12.40
CA TRP A 82 6.03 6.20 11.35
C TRP A 82 4.52 6.10 11.17
N PHE A 83 3.80 6.80 12.04
CA PHE A 83 2.38 7.08 11.83
C PHE A 83 2.25 8.40 11.07
N SER A 84 2.61 8.43 9.79
CA SER A 84 2.45 9.60 8.93
C SER A 84 1.26 9.45 7.97
N LEU A 85 0.98 10.52 7.22
CA LEU A 85 -0.04 10.49 6.17
C LEU A 85 0.37 9.56 5.01
N VAL A 86 1.68 9.35 4.81
CA VAL A 86 2.24 8.47 3.77
C VAL A 86 1.95 7.01 4.06
N GLU A 87 2.31 6.48 5.23
CA GLU A 87 2.05 5.06 5.53
C GLU A 87 0.56 4.79 5.54
N LYS A 88 -0.24 5.73 6.07
CA LYS A 88 -1.71 5.59 6.07
C LYS A 88 -2.28 5.49 4.66
N ALA A 89 -1.91 6.42 3.76
CA ALA A 89 -2.36 6.39 2.38
C ALA A 89 -1.88 5.14 1.63
N THR A 90 -0.72 4.62 1.99
CA THR A 90 -0.18 3.37 1.43
C THR A 90 -0.99 2.16 1.87
N LEU A 91 -1.32 2.08 3.17
CA LEU A 91 -2.19 1.04 3.70
C LEU A 91 -3.59 1.08 3.06
N GLU A 92 -4.14 2.28 2.85
CA GLU A 92 -5.38 2.48 2.10
C GLU A 92 -5.27 1.99 0.65
N HIS A 93 -4.17 2.30 -0.03
CA HIS A 93 -3.89 1.79 -1.38
C HIS A 93 -3.80 0.25 -1.41
N ILE A 94 -3.13 -0.37 -0.44
CA ILE A 94 -3.06 -1.83 -0.32
C ILE A 94 -4.47 -2.41 -0.10
N HIS A 95 -5.30 -1.79 0.73
CA HIS A 95 -6.67 -2.27 0.95
C HIS A 95 -7.54 -2.20 -0.29
N ASP A 96 -7.43 -1.13 -1.08
CA ASP A 96 -8.22 -0.93 -2.29
C ASP A 96 -7.84 -1.90 -3.43
N ASN A 97 -6.57 -2.35 -3.48
CA ASN A 97 -6.03 -3.11 -4.62
C ASN A 97 -5.77 -4.59 -4.33
N TYR A 98 -5.70 -4.99 -3.05
CA TYR A 98 -5.41 -6.37 -2.64
C TYR A 98 -6.64 -7.01 -2.01
N ARG A 99 -6.71 -8.34 -2.14
CA ARG A 99 -7.80 -9.10 -1.52
C ARG A 99 -7.39 -9.50 -0.12
N PHE A 100 -8.26 -9.26 0.86
CA PHE A 100 -8.02 -9.61 2.25
C PHE A 100 -8.81 -10.86 2.65
N THR A 101 -8.27 -11.63 3.59
CA THR A 101 -9.08 -12.56 4.37
C THR A 101 -9.95 -11.79 5.36
N LYS A 102 -11.08 -12.38 5.81
CA LYS A 102 -11.93 -11.73 6.84
C LYS A 102 -11.19 -11.44 8.14
N ALA A 103 -10.15 -12.21 8.45
CA ALA A 103 -9.33 -11.97 9.63
C ALA A 103 -8.42 -10.76 9.44
N ALA A 104 -7.78 -10.66 8.28
CA ALA A 104 -6.95 -9.51 7.93
C ALA A 104 -7.76 -8.21 7.87
N GLU A 105 -8.94 -8.25 7.24
CA GLU A 105 -9.87 -7.12 7.13
C GLU A 105 -10.21 -6.51 8.51
N ARG A 106 -10.47 -7.36 9.52
CA ARG A 106 -10.79 -6.88 10.86
C ARG A 106 -9.61 -6.17 11.53
N ILE A 107 -8.41 -6.70 11.35
CA ILE A 107 -7.19 -6.12 11.93
C ILE A 107 -6.92 -4.77 11.26
N TYR A 108 -6.93 -4.74 9.94
CA TYR A 108 -6.75 -3.52 9.15
C TYR A 108 -7.71 -2.40 9.59
N ARG A 109 -9.02 -2.70 9.66
CA ARG A 109 -10.02 -1.70 10.09
C ARG A 109 -9.77 -1.21 11.52
N SER A 110 -9.42 -2.12 12.43
CA SER A 110 -9.11 -1.77 13.81
C SER A 110 -7.90 -0.83 13.91
N GLU A 111 -6.90 -1.06 13.07
CA GLU A 111 -5.70 -0.21 13.00
C GLU A 111 -6.03 1.19 12.49
N LEU A 112 -6.77 1.28 11.38
CA LEU A 112 -7.20 2.56 10.83
C LEU A 112 -8.09 3.37 11.80
N GLU A 113 -8.97 2.71 12.53
CA GLU A 113 -9.81 3.33 13.57
C GLU A 113 -8.96 3.87 14.74
N ALA A 114 -7.86 3.18 15.06
CA ALA A 114 -6.92 3.57 16.13
C ALA A 114 -5.84 4.56 15.67
N TRP A 115 -5.81 4.93 14.38
CA TRP A 115 -4.74 5.75 13.81
C TRP A 115 -4.57 7.08 14.56
N PRO A 116 -3.35 7.46 14.98
CA PRO A 116 -3.12 8.70 15.71
C PRO A 116 -3.59 9.93 14.92
N LYS A 117 -4.42 10.78 15.55
CA LYS A 117 -4.96 12.01 14.92
C LYS A 117 -3.92 13.13 14.74
N ASN A 118 -2.74 12.98 15.34
CA ASN A 118 -1.62 13.92 15.27
C ASN A 118 -0.47 13.36 14.43
N SER A 119 -0.75 12.55 13.41
CA SER A 119 0.26 12.08 12.46
C SER A 119 1.00 13.28 11.89
N LYS A 120 2.33 13.26 11.96
CA LYS A 120 3.16 14.38 11.50
C LYS A 120 3.13 14.40 9.96
N ASP A 121 2.86 15.59 9.43
CA ASP A 121 2.92 15.91 8.00
C ASP A 121 4.36 15.84 7.46
#